data_AF-A0A540KFT7-F1
#
_entry.id   AF-A0A540KFT7-F1
#
_cell.length_a   1.000
_cell.length_b   1.000
_cell.length_c   1.000
_cell.angle_alpha   90.00
_cell.angle_beta   90.00
_cell.angle_gamma   90.00
#
_symmetry.space_group_name_H-M   'P 1'
#
loop_
_entity.id
_entity.type
_entity.pdbx_description
1 polymer ?
#
loop_
_entity_poly.entity_id
_entity_poly.type
_entity_poly.pdbx_seq_one_letter_code
_entity_poly.pdbx_strand_id
1 'polypeptide(L)'
;MDRSLNMVSLNVGLLMAPDLSITNPYLKGAAEMYEDGVLVTVDTDFLVDAHICVFEDVSSYGRYLCFNNIINRSEDAMELARKLTPATPSYPERQDQDMRIPQQRISNKKLNKLMVEFKSKSQEC
;
A
#
# COMPACT_ATOMS: atom_id res chain seq x y z
N MET A 1 -33.67 10.02 2.71
CA MET A 1 -33.65 8.81 3.55
C MET A 1 -32.18 8.60 3.94
N ASP A 2 -31.70 9.38 4.90
CA ASP A 2 -30.34 9.18 5.43
C ASP A 2 -30.42 7.97 6.35
N ARG A 3 -29.86 6.84 5.94
CA ARG A 3 -29.98 5.56 6.65
C ARG A 3 -29.20 5.51 7.98
N SER A 4 -28.81 6.65 8.56
CA SER A 4 -27.99 6.77 9.78
C SER A 4 -26.84 5.74 9.84
N LEU A 5 -26.22 5.47 8.70
CA LEU A 5 -25.18 4.45 8.57
C LEU A 5 -23.85 5.07 8.99
N ASN A 6 -23.23 4.54 10.05
CA ASN A 6 -21.84 4.85 10.34
C ASN A 6 -20.95 4.12 9.32
N MET A 7 -20.23 4.88 8.49
CA MET A 7 -19.42 4.35 7.41
C MET A 7 -18.00 4.89 7.50
N VAL A 8 -17.04 3.99 7.32
CA VAL A 8 -15.63 4.32 7.14
C VAL A 8 -15.13 3.66 5.86
N SER A 9 -14.19 4.31 5.18
CA SER A 9 -13.59 3.80 3.95
C SER A 9 -12.07 3.71 4.05
N LEU A 10 -11.55 2.57 3.61
CA LEU A 10 -10.12 2.35 3.37
C LEU A 10 -9.85 2.51 1.87
N ASN A 11 -8.91 3.40 1.57
CA ASN A 11 -8.46 3.69 0.22
C ASN A 11 -7.06 3.10 0.11
N VAL A 12 -6.98 2.01 -0.64
CA VAL A 12 -5.87 1.07 -0.55
C VAL A 12 -4.85 1.34 -1.65
N GLY A 13 -3.56 1.15 -1.36
CA GLY A 13 -2.52 1.06 -2.37
C GLY A 13 -2.69 -0.18 -3.28
N LEU A 14 -1.73 -0.42 -4.16
CA LEU A 14 -1.73 -1.61 -4.99
C LEU A 14 -1.61 -2.86 -4.11
N LEU A 15 -2.60 -3.75 -4.14
CA LEU A 15 -2.64 -4.94 -3.29
C LEU A 15 -1.58 -5.97 -3.71
N MET A 16 -0.78 -6.39 -2.74
CA MET A 16 0.25 -7.41 -2.85
C MET A 16 -0.15 -8.65 -2.03
N ALA A 17 0.01 -9.81 -2.65
CA ALA A 17 -0.18 -11.13 -2.05
C ALA A 17 0.87 -12.09 -2.64
N PRO A 18 1.22 -13.18 -1.92
CA PRO A 18 2.30 -14.10 -2.34
C PRO A 18 2.09 -14.72 -3.72
N ASP A 19 0.83 -14.90 -4.13
CA ASP A 19 0.45 -15.69 -5.31
C ASP A 19 0.23 -14.83 -6.56
N LEU A 20 0.58 -13.53 -6.48
CA LEU A 20 0.35 -12.59 -7.56
C LEU A 20 1.43 -12.65 -8.64
N SER A 21 1.02 -12.42 -9.87
CA SER A 21 1.90 -12.23 -11.01
C SER A 21 1.44 -11.06 -11.86
N ILE A 22 2.32 -10.53 -12.70
CA ILE A 22 1.98 -9.45 -13.64
C ILE A 22 0.80 -9.78 -14.57
N THR A 23 0.46 -11.06 -14.71
CA THR A 23 -0.67 -11.50 -15.55
C THR A 23 -2.04 -11.19 -14.91
N ASN A 24 -2.08 -10.93 -13.59
CA ASN A 24 -3.31 -10.54 -12.93
C ASN A 24 -3.81 -9.20 -13.49
N PRO A 25 -5.08 -9.10 -13.95
CA PRO A 25 -5.55 -7.95 -14.72
C PRO A 25 -5.32 -6.57 -14.07
N TYR A 26 -5.44 -6.48 -12.75
CA TYR A 26 -5.30 -5.21 -12.02
C TYR A 26 -3.84 -4.76 -11.87
N LEU A 27 -2.86 -5.65 -12.06
CA LEU A 27 -1.42 -5.32 -12.01
C LEU A 27 -0.88 -4.85 -13.37
N LYS A 28 -1.66 -4.99 -14.46
CA LYS A 28 -1.24 -4.57 -15.80
C LYS A 28 -0.99 -3.07 -15.90
N GLY A 29 -1.62 -2.27 -15.05
CA GLY A 29 -1.43 -0.82 -14.96
C GLY A 29 -0.30 -0.39 -14.02
N ALA A 30 0.45 -1.32 -13.42
CA ALA A 30 1.41 -0.98 -12.37
C ALA A 30 2.59 -0.13 -12.86
N ALA A 31 2.98 -0.31 -14.13
CA ALA A 31 4.05 0.50 -14.74
C ALA A 31 3.57 1.95 -14.93
N GLU A 32 2.37 2.13 -15.45
CA GLU A 32 1.71 3.42 -15.65
C GLU A 32 1.48 4.13 -14.31
N MET A 33 1.10 3.40 -13.27
CA MET A 33 0.95 3.93 -11.91
C MET A 33 2.26 4.44 -11.30
N TYR A 34 3.42 4.00 -11.80
CA TYR A 34 4.74 4.42 -11.35
C TYR A 34 5.37 5.53 -12.22
N GLU A 35 4.71 5.99 -13.29
CA GLU A 35 5.27 6.99 -14.22
C GLU A 35 5.74 8.29 -13.53
N ASP A 36 5.02 8.75 -12.52
CA ASP A 36 5.37 9.94 -11.71
C ASP A 36 6.39 9.62 -10.58
N GLY A 37 6.92 8.40 -10.55
CA GLY A 37 7.99 7.97 -9.66
C GLY A 37 7.56 7.64 -8.23
N VAL A 38 6.26 7.59 -7.91
CA VAL A 38 5.75 7.17 -6.60
C VAL A 38 4.60 6.18 -6.77
N LEU A 39 4.81 4.94 -6.32
CA LEU A 39 3.79 3.91 -6.21
C LEU A 39 3.69 3.47 -4.74
N VAL A 40 2.48 3.27 -4.22
CA VAL A 40 2.28 2.69 -2.88
C VAL A 40 1.61 1.34 -3.00
N THR A 41 2.08 0.38 -2.21
CA THR A 41 1.52 -0.97 -2.19
C THR A 41 1.11 -1.34 -0.77
N VAL A 42 0.18 -2.28 -0.67
CA VAL A 42 -0.26 -2.83 0.61
C VAL A 42 -0.10 -4.34 0.60
N ASP A 43 0.39 -4.91 1.69
CA ASP A 43 0.36 -6.35 1.89
C ASP A 43 -1.02 -6.78 2.41
N THR A 44 -1.47 -7.97 2.00
CA THR A 44 -2.80 -8.49 2.36
C THR A 44 -3.02 -8.53 3.87
N ASP A 45 -2.04 -9.00 4.64
CA ASP A 45 -2.12 -9.08 6.10
C ASP A 45 -2.29 -7.70 6.75
N PHE A 46 -1.53 -6.70 6.29
CA PHE A 46 -1.66 -5.33 6.77
C PHE A 46 -3.05 -4.74 6.45
N LEU A 47 -3.59 -5.05 5.26
CA LEU A 47 -4.92 -4.60 4.86
C LEU A 47 -6.02 -5.22 5.74
N VAL A 48 -5.89 -6.50 6.10
CA VAL A 48 -6.82 -7.19 7.00
C VAL A 48 -6.78 -6.55 8.39
N ASP A 49 -5.59 -6.37 8.96
CA ASP A 49 -5.41 -5.71 10.26
C ASP A 49 -6.01 -4.30 10.25
N ALA A 50 -5.78 -3.53 9.19
CA ALA A 50 -6.32 -2.19 9.05
C ALA A 50 -7.86 -2.16 9.04
N HIS A 51 -8.50 -3.12 8.37
CA HIS A 51 -9.96 -3.24 8.37
C HIS A 51 -10.50 -3.55 9.77
N ILE A 52 -9.88 -4.49 10.49
CA ILE A 52 -10.27 -4.86 11.85
C ILE A 52 -10.13 -3.65 12.77
N CYS A 53 -8.96 -3.00 12.79
CA CYS A 53 -8.69 -1.85 13.65
C CYS A 53 -9.71 -0.72 13.42
N VAL A 54 -9.99 -0.41 12.15
CA VAL A 54 -10.94 0.67 11.80
C VAL A 54 -12.37 0.30 12.18
N PHE A 55 -12.78 -0.95 11.99
CA PHE A 55 -14.13 -1.40 12.32
C PHE A 55 -14.37 -1.40 13.84
N GLU A 56 -13.39 -1.83 14.63
CA GLU A 56 -13.53 -1.96 16.08
C GLU A 56 -13.36 -0.64 16.84
N ASP A 57 -12.60 0.31 16.30
CA ASP A 57 -12.46 1.62 16.93
C ASP A 57 -13.71 2.50 16.68
N VAL A 58 -14.49 2.70 17.74
CA VAL A 58 -15.73 3.52 17.72
C VAL A 58 -15.49 4.98 17.35
N SER A 59 -14.25 5.47 17.41
CA SER A 59 -13.88 6.83 17.05
C SER A 59 -13.44 6.96 15.59
N SER A 60 -13.47 5.87 14.81
CA SER A 60 -13.12 5.89 13.40
C SER A 60 -14.18 6.62 12.57
N TYR A 61 -13.73 7.38 11.57
CA TYR A 61 -14.63 8.10 10.66
C TYR A 61 -13.98 8.44 9.33
N GLY A 62 -14.80 8.60 8.28
CA GLY A 62 -14.40 9.14 6.99
C GLY A 62 -13.49 8.21 6.20
N ARG A 63 -12.34 8.74 5.74
CA ARG A 63 -11.42 8.04 4.83
C ARG A 63 -10.06 7.79 5.49
N TYR A 64 -9.46 6.66 5.18
CA TYR A 64 -8.11 6.27 5.55
C TYR A 64 -7.35 5.83 4.30
N LEU A 65 -6.10 6.26 4.16
CA LEU A 65 -5.18 5.72 3.15
C LEU A 65 -4.48 4.50 3.75
N CYS A 66 -4.50 3.37 3.05
CA CYS A 66 -3.98 2.08 3.52
C CYS A 66 -2.88 1.56 2.59
N PHE A 67 -1.64 1.67 3.04
CA PHE A 67 -0.46 1.14 2.40
C PHE A 67 0.62 0.97 3.48
N ASN A 68 1.55 0.04 3.29
CA ASN A 68 2.68 -0.15 4.19
C ASN A 68 4.03 -0.13 3.46
N ASN A 69 4.01 -0.04 2.13
CA ASN A 69 5.18 0.03 1.28
C ASN A 69 5.09 1.24 0.33
N ILE A 70 6.23 1.91 0.12
CA ILE A 70 6.36 3.04 -0.79
C ILE A 70 7.50 2.71 -1.75
N ILE A 71 7.21 2.76 -3.04
CA ILE A 71 8.13 2.52 -4.13
C ILE A 71 8.39 3.88 -4.75
N ASN A 72 9.53 4.47 -4.43
CA ASN A 72 9.96 5.77 -4.97
C ASN A 72 11.41 5.78 -5.45
N ARG A 73 12.06 4.62 -5.44
CA ARG A 73 13.39 4.41 -5.99
C ARG A 73 13.34 3.39 -7.12
N SER A 74 14.27 3.51 -8.06
CA SER A 74 14.48 2.54 -9.13
C SER A 74 14.69 1.13 -8.59
N GLU A 75 15.45 1.00 -7.49
CA GLU A 75 15.77 -0.31 -6.90
C GLU A 75 14.51 -1.01 -6.37
N ASP A 76 13.65 -0.26 -5.69
CA ASP A 76 12.38 -0.76 -5.15
C ASP A 76 11.44 -1.20 -6.28
N ALA A 77 11.38 -0.43 -7.37
CA ALA A 77 10.59 -0.76 -8.54
C ALA A 77 11.11 -2.02 -9.25
N MET A 78 12.43 -2.18 -9.36
CA MET A 78 13.05 -3.40 -9.90
C MET A 78 12.81 -4.62 -9.01
N GLU A 79 12.82 -4.45 -7.69
CA GLU A 79 12.46 -5.52 -6.75
C GLU A 79 10.98 -5.92 -6.92
N LEU A 80 10.07 -4.96 -7.02
CA LEU A 80 8.66 -5.23 -7.29
C LEU A 80 8.48 -5.98 -8.62
N ALA A 81 9.12 -5.53 -9.70
CA ALA A 81 9.05 -6.18 -11.00
C ALA A 81 9.57 -7.63 -10.95
N ARG A 82 10.65 -7.90 -10.21
CA ARG A 82 11.17 -9.26 -9.99
C ARG A 82 10.18 -10.14 -9.24
N LYS A 83 9.54 -9.62 -8.18
CA LYS A 83 8.50 -10.34 -7.43
C LYS A 83 7.31 -10.72 -8.33
N LEU A 84 6.91 -9.83 -9.23
CA LEU A 84 5.75 -10.03 -10.11
C LEU A 84 6.04 -10.85 -11.37
N THR A 85 7.32 -11.02 -11.72
CA THR A 85 7.75 -11.65 -12.99
C THR A 85 8.90 -12.65 -12.81
N PRO A 86 8.76 -13.66 -11.92
CA PRO A 86 9.86 -14.53 -11.51
C PRO A 86 10.49 -15.38 -12.63
N ALA A 87 9.83 -15.51 -13.79
CA ALA A 87 10.28 -16.30 -14.93
C ALA A 87 11.08 -15.52 -16.00
N THR A 88 11.27 -14.20 -15.84
CA THR A 88 11.89 -13.34 -16.87
C THR A 88 13.37 -13.11 -16.55
N PRO A 89 14.30 -13.23 -17.52
CA PRO A 89 15.71 -12.91 -17.29
C PRO A 89 15.85 -11.47 -16.77
N SER A 90 16.79 -11.29 -15.85
CA SER A 90 17.11 -10.01 -15.21
C SER A 90 17.14 -8.85 -16.21
N TYR A 91 16.34 -7.82 -15.95
CA TYR A 91 16.47 -6.54 -16.62
C TYR A 91 17.92 -6.03 -16.43
N PRO A 92 18.58 -5.51 -17.48
CA PRO A 92 19.91 -4.94 -17.32
C PRO A 92 19.84 -3.80 -16.32
N GLU A 93 20.71 -3.84 -15.30
CA GLU A 93 20.92 -2.73 -14.37
C GLU A 93 21.33 -1.50 -15.19
N ARG A 94 20.39 -0.60 -15.47
CA ARG A 94 20.76 0.74 -15.93
C ARG A 94 21.30 1.49 -14.74
N GLN A 95 22.63 1.47 -14.58
CA GLN A 95 23.35 2.50 -13.86
C GLN A 95 23.11 3.85 -14.54
N ASP A 96 23.00 4.90 -13.73
CA ASP A 96 22.81 6.31 -14.09
C ASP A 96 21.42 6.72 -14.57
N GLN A 97 20.49 6.96 -13.63
CA GLN A 97 19.50 8.04 -13.76
C GLN A 97 19.32 8.75 -12.41
N ASP A 98 19.58 10.06 -12.42
CA ASP A 98 19.33 11.09 -11.39
C ASP A 98 18.85 10.58 -10.01
N MET A 99 19.71 10.64 -8.98
CA MET A 99 19.42 10.26 -7.58
C MET A 99 18.35 11.15 -6.88
N ARG A 100 17.49 11.82 -7.65
CA ARG A 100 16.41 12.64 -7.11
C ARG A 100 15.23 11.73 -6.78
N ILE A 101 15.15 11.34 -5.52
CA ILE A 101 13.96 10.68 -4.98
C ILE A 101 12.77 11.63 -5.15
N PRO A 102 11.72 11.25 -5.89
CA PRO A 102 10.52 12.06 -6.05
C PRO A 102 9.92 12.40 -4.69
N GLN A 103 9.39 13.62 -4.54
CA GLN A 103 8.82 14.05 -3.27
C GLN A 103 7.60 13.16 -2.92
N GLN A 104 7.68 12.46 -1.80
CA GLN A 104 6.55 11.71 -1.26
C GLN A 104 5.46 12.67 -0.78
N ARG A 105 4.36 12.78 -1.54
CA ARG A 105 3.21 13.65 -1.22
C ARG A 105 2.04 12.90 -0.57
N ILE A 106 2.14 11.57 -0.43
CA ILE A 106 1.12 10.70 0.15
C ILE A 106 1.48 10.28 1.59
N SER A 107 0.48 10.21 2.47
CA SER A 107 0.65 9.94 3.90
C SER A 107 -0.52 9.12 4.47
N ASN A 108 -0.21 8.02 5.15
CA ASN A 108 -1.16 7.17 5.88
C ASN A 108 -1.14 7.44 7.41
N LYS A 109 -0.62 8.59 7.86
CA LYS A 109 -0.46 8.92 9.30
C LYS A 109 -1.74 8.70 10.13
N LYS A 110 -2.92 9.00 9.56
CA LYS A 110 -4.21 8.79 10.24
C LYS A 110 -4.47 7.32 10.57
N LEU A 111 -4.15 6.42 9.64
CA LEU A 111 -4.30 4.97 9.84
C LEU A 111 -3.25 4.45 10.82
N ASN A 112 -1.98 4.84 10.64
CA ASN A 112 -0.90 4.38 11.52
C ASN A 112 -1.13 4.76 12.98
N LYS A 113 -1.62 5.98 13.22
CA LYS A 113 -1.99 6.42 14.57
C LYS A 113 -3.04 5.49 15.18
N LEU A 114 -4.12 5.24 14.45
CA LEU A 114 -5.21 4.38 14.90
C LEU A 114 -4.73 2.95 15.16
N MET A 115 -3.94 2.36 14.27
CA MET A 115 -3.45 0.99 14.43
C MET A 115 -2.47 0.83 15.60
N VAL A 116 -1.64 1.83 15.88
CA VAL A 116 -0.74 1.82 17.05
C VAL A 116 -1.55 1.90 18.34
N GLU A 117 -2.49 2.83 18.42
CA GLU A 117 -3.39 2.99 19.58
C GLU A 117 -4.22 1.73 19.82
N PHE A 118 -4.68 1.07 18.75
CA PHE A 118 -5.41 -0.19 18.83
C PHE A 118 -4.54 -1.31 19.43
N LYS A 119 -3.32 -1.51 18.92
CA LYS A 119 -2.39 -2.54 19.45
C LYS A 119 -2.04 -2.32 20.93
N SER A 120 -1.88 -1.08 21.37
CA SER A 120 -1.62 -0.78 22.78
C SER A 120 -2.78 -1.19 23.68
N LYS A 121 -4.03 -0.93 23.28
CA LYS A 121 -5.24 -1.33 24.04
C LYS A 121 -5.37 -2.86 24.16
N SER A 122 -4.98 -3.61 23.13
CA SER A 122 -5.06 -5.07 23.14
C SER A 122 -4.03 -5.75 24.06
N GLN A 123 -2.95 -5.05 24.44
CA GLN A 123 -1.90 -5.58 25.32
C GLN A 123 -2.17 -5.33 26.82
N GLU A 124 -3.15 -4.49 27.14
CA GLU A 124 -3.55 -4.15 28.51
C GLU A 124 -4.63 -5.09 29.07
N CYS A 125 -5.08 -6.09 28.30
CA CYS A 125 -6.08 -7.09 28.68
C CYS A 125 -5.46 -8.42 29.11
#